data_AF-A0AAN6BKL8-F1
#
_entry.id   AF-A0AAN6BKL8-F1
#
_cell.length_a   1.000
_cell.length_b   1.000
_cell.length_c   1.000
_cell.angle_alpha   90.00
_cell.angle_beta   90.00
_cell.angle_gamma   90.00
#
_symmetry.space_group_name_H-M   'P 1'
#
loop_
_entity.id
_entity.type
_entity.pdbx_description
1 polymer ?
#
loop_
_entity_poly.entity_id
_entity_poly.type
_entity_poly.pdbx_seq_one_letter_code
_entity_poly.pdbx_strand_id
1 'polypeptide(L)'
;MLFKYLIGRPCLLSLFCSPALAAPVDNLADEAALITRADRGSVKSNPKDATFDVTGWKDISEEDCYVMLCLKGGERTWQRIDTPGLNEVNYKESGAKAVPFRKDQVPKRHTGQINPNPGVKSETNSAEEFPWESMAQGGSGANLLPATRYQQNQQGNAIKTGFRRSEVNLGEWFRITFTGDLGPICQALQRDPPDTSICKNPEESLFGKKINLNNWVWYMAKVGGSLVYYHAAGDSKGKVGKRTIPIETPTLHSEGYKFVEERSEVVKNGDLTPIISVDEDFENGELTEADLEIIKP
;
A
#
# COMPACT_ATOMS: atom_id res chain seq x y z
N MET A 1 -41.61 -92.92 47.53
CA MET A 1 -42.92 -93.47 47.12
C MET A 1 -43.60 -92.43 46.25
N LEU A 2 -43.87 -92.80 44.99
CA LEU A 2 -44.64 -92.08 43.98
C LEU A 2 -46.05 -91.74 44.48
N PHE A 3 -46.61 -90.57 44.11
CA PHE A 3 -48.03 -90.37 43.72
C PHE A 3 -48.16 -88.99 43.03
N LYS A 4 -48.24 -88.94 41.68
CA LYS A 4 -49.45 -88.81 40.82
C LYS A 4 -49.86 -87.36 40.46
N TYR A 5 -49.48 -86.97 39.23
CA TYR A 5 -50.31 -86.49 38.09
C TYR A 5 -51.32 -85.31 38.17
N LEU A 6 -51.19 -84.45 37.14
CA LEU A 6 -52.21 -83.69 36.35
C LEU A 6 -52.89 -82.51 37.11
N ILE A 7 -53.05 -81.28 36.58
CA ILE A 7 -53.64 -80.82 35.30
C ILE A 7 -53.23 -79.33 35.06
N GLY A 8 -53.15 -78.88 33.80
CA GLY A 8 -53.65 -77.55 33.41
C GLY A 8 -52.66 -76.45 32.99
N ARG A 9 -52.50 -76.28 31.66
CA ARG A 9 -51.98 -75.05 30.99
C ARG A 9 -52.84 -73.82 31.33
N PRO A 10 -52.24 -72.62 31.43
CA PRO A 10 -52.28 -71.72 30.28
C PRO A 10 -50.96 -70.99 29.99
N CYS A 11 -50.67 -70.78 28.70
CA CYS A 11 -49.67 -69.84 28.22
C CYS A 11 -49.99 -68.43 28.72
N LEU A 12 -49.12 -67.89 29.57
CA LEU A 12 -49.06 -66.45 29.87
C LEU A 12 -47.98 -65.84 28.97
N LEU A 13 -48.44 -65.17 27.91
CA LEU A 13 -47.66 -64.23 27.10
C LEU A 13 -47.37 -62.99 27.96
N SER A 14 -46.27 -63.00 28.69
CA SER A 14 -45.74 -61.81 29.35
C SER A 14 -44.93 -61.01 28.34
N LEU A 15 -45.57 -60.03 27.70
CA LEU A 15 -44.88 -58.89 27.09
C LEU A 15 -44.14 -58.13 28.21
N PHE A 16 -42.84 -58.36 28.33
CA PHE A 16 -41.98 -57.40 29.01
C PHE A 16 -41.74 -56.24 28.04
N CYS A 17 -42.51 -55.17 28.20
CA CYS A 17 -42.12 -53.85 27.71
C CYS A 17 -40.82 -53.47 28.43
N SER A 18 -39.69 -53.49 27.71
CA SER A 18 -38.51 -52.77 28.14
C SER A 18 -38.87 -51.29 28.30
N PRO A 19 -38.54 -50.62 29.40
CA PRO A 19 -38.55 -49.18 29.42
C PRO A 19 -37.49 -48.72 28.42
N ALA A 20 -37.93 -48.14 27.31
CA ALA A 20 -37.05 -47.30 26.51
C ALA A 20 -36.64 -46.13 27.41
N LEU A 21 -35.46 -46.24 28.04
CA LEU A 21 -34.72 -45.06 28.44
C LEU A 21 -34.51 -44.28 27.15
N ALA A 22 -35.31 -43.23 26.96
CA ALA A 22 -34.97 -42.17 26.04
C ALA A 22 -33.56 -41.73 26.44
N ALA A 23 -32.59 -42.05 25.58
CA ALA A 23 -31.29 -41.42 25.66
C ALA A 23 -31.57 -39.90 25.73
N PRO A 24 -30.86 -39.14 26.60
CA PRO A 24 -30.86 -37.70 26.42
C PRO A 24 -30.46 -37.48 24.98
N VAL A 25 -31.37 -36.92 24.19
CA VAL A 25 -30.98 -36.34 22.92
C VAL A 25 -30.10 -35.19 23.36
N ASP A 26 -28.79 -35.39 23.35
CA ASP A 26 -27.87 -34.28 23.30
C ASP A 26 -28.37 -33.46 22.13
N ASN A 27 -28.99 -32.31 22.44
CA ASN A 27 -29.34 -31.29 21.48
C ASN A 27 -28.01 -30.77 20.93
N LEU A 28 -27.42 -31.52 20.00
CA LEU A 28 -26.39 -31.06 19.06
C LEU A 28 -27.06 -30.23 17.95
N ALA A 29 -28.08 -29.46 18.34
CA ALA A 29 -28.79 -28.49 17.55
C ALA A 29 -28.85 -27.24 18.42
N ASP A 30 -27.73 -26.50 18.50
CA ASP A 30 -27.75 -25.03 18.50
C ASP A 30 -26.39 -24.33 18.70
N GLU A 31 -25.23 -25.01 18.62
CA GLU A 31 -23.96 -24.26 18.38
C GLU A 31 -23.72 -23.93 16.89
N ALA A 32 -24.55 -24.47 16.00
CA ALA A 32 -24.58 -24.09 14.58
C ALA A 32 -25.52 -22.91 14.28
N ALA A 33 -26.25 -22.42 15.29
CA ALA A 33 -27.10 -21.25 15.19
C ALA A 33 -26.37 -20.03 15.76
N LEU A 34 -26.20 -19.00 14.91
CA LEU A 34 -25.65 -17.68 15.21
C LEU A 34 -24.11 -17.56 15.28
N ILE A 35 -23.42 -17.97 14.20
CA ILE A 35 -22.57 -16.95 13.57
C ILE A 35 -23.58 -15.94 13.03
N THR A 36 -23.90 -14.92 13.83
CA THR A 36 -24.46 -13.67 13.31
C THR A 36 -23.61 -13.36 12.09
N ARG A 37 -24.15 -13.51 10.87
CA ARG A 37 -23.39 -13.27 9.64
C ARG A 37 -22.99 -11.81 9.75
N ALA A 38 -21.77 -11.57 10.21
CA ALA A 38 -21.31 -10.25 10.57
C ALA A 38 -21.59 -9.35 9.36
N ASP A 39 -22.18 -8.17 9.57
CA ASP A 39 -22.62 -7.30 8.48
C ASP A 39 -21.48 -7.14 7.47
N ARG A 40 -21.79 -7.10 6.16
CA ARG A 40 -20.73 -7.00 5.14
C ARG A 40 -19.83 -5.81 5.48
N GLY A 41 -18.53 -6.05 5.52
CA GLY A 41 -17.51 -5.08 5.89
C GLY A 41 -17.13 -5.06 7.37
N SER A 42 -17.87 -5.70 8.26
CA SER A 42 -17.50 -5.76 9.70
C SER A 42 -16.25 -6.60 9.96
N VAL A 43 -15.96 -7.59 9.10
CA VAL A 43 -14.81 -8.50 9.23
C VAL A 43 -14.13 -8.73 7.88
N LYS A 44 -12.82 -9.01 7.91
CA LYS A 44 -12.01 -9.25 6.71
C LYS A 44 -12.54 -10.39 5.83
N SER A 45 -13.10 -11.44 6.43
CA SER A 45 -13.64 -12.60 5.70
C SER A 45 -14.97 -12.34 5.01
N ASN A 46 -15.66 -11.24 5.32
CA ASN A 46 -16.91 -10.84 4.68
C ASN A 46 -16.86 -9.36 4.25
N PRO A 47 -15.98 -8.97 3.31
CA PRO A 47 -15.79 -7.57 2.93
C PRO A 47 -16.94 -7.06 2.04
N LYS A 48 -17.10 -5.74 2.00
CA LYS A 48 -17.87 -5.06 0.93
C LYS A 48 -17.11 -5.11 -0.39
N ASP A 49 -17.80 -5.19 -1.51
CA ASP A 49 -17.15 -5.08 -2.83
C ASP A 49 -17.04 -3.61 -3.22
N ALA A 50 -15.80 -3.13 -3.36
CA ALA A 50 -15.49 -1.76 -3.72
C ALA A 50 -14.92 -1.68 -5.13
N THR A 51 -15.64 -1.00 -6.01
CA THR A 51 -15.24 -0.83 -7.41
C THR A 51 -14.70 0.57 -7.67
N PHE A 52 -13.52 0.66 -8.27
CA PHE A 52 -12.86 1.91 -8.62
C PHE A 52 -12.57 1.94 -10.12
N ASP A 53 -13.04 2.99 -10.80
CA ASP A 53 -12.83 3.19 -12.24
C ASP A 53 -11.45 3.81 -12.47
N VAL A 54 -10.61 3.16 -13.28
CA VAL A 54 -9.22 3.57 -13.55
C VAL A 54 -9.10 4.68 -14.60
N THR A 55 -10.22 5.13 -15.16
CA THR A 55 -10.24 6.17 -16.20
C THR A 55 -9.52 7.43 -15.72
N GLY A 56 -8.48 7.81 -16.45
CA GLY A 56 -7.67 8.99 -16.14
C GLY A 56 -6.51 8.77 -15.17
N TRP A 57 -6.35 7.57 -14.59
CA TRP A 57 -5.23 7.19 -13.71
C TRP A 57 -4.75 5.75 -13.94
N LYS A 58 -4.83 5.29 -15.19
CA LYS A 58 -4.49 3.91 -15.59
C LYS A 58 -3.07 3.49 -15.16
N ASP A 59 -2.08 4.37 -15.29
CA ASP A 59 -0.70 4.00 -14.95
C ASP A 59 -0.53 3.81 -13.44
N ILE A 60 -1.13 4.68 -12.63
CA ILE A 60 -1.18 4.51 -11.17
C ILE A 60 -1.91 3.22 -10.80
N SER A 61 -3.00 2.87 -11.50
CA SER A 61 -3.69 1.62 -11.22
C SER A 61 -2.80 0.39 -11.46
N GLU A 62 -1.94 0.41 -12.48
CA GLU A 62 -0.95 -0.66 -12.72
C GLU A 62 0.10 -0.72 -11.59
N GLU A 63 0.52 0.42 -11.05
CA GLU A 63 1.38 0.50 -9.86
C GLU A 63 0.71 -0.15 -8.64
N ASP A 64 -0.54 0.21 -8.34
CA ASP A 64 -1.33 -0.36 -7.24
C ASP A 64 -1.54 -1.87 -7.41
N CYS A 65 -1.89 -2.31 -8.63
CA CYS A 65 -2.06 -3.71 -8.97
C CYS A 65 -0.76 -4.49 -8.83
N TYR A 66 0.37 -3.91 -9.20
CA TYR A 66 1.68 -4.53 -8.99
C TYR A 66 1.97 -4.73 -7.50
N VAL A 67 1.71 -3.74 -6.65
CA VAL A 67 1.90 -3.90 -5.20
C VAL A 67 1.00 -5.01 -4.66
N MET A 68 -0.31 -4.98 -4.97
CA MET A 68 -1.27 -6.02 -4.55
C MET A 68 -0.87 -7.41 -5.04
N LEU A 69 -0.60 -7.57 -6.34
CA LEU A 69 -0.31 -8.85 -6.97
C LEU A 69 1.05 -9.39 -6.56
N CYS A 70 2.10 -8.60 -6.76
CA CYS A 70 3.47 -9.08 -6.72
C CYS A 70 4.14 -8.91 -5.36
N LEU A 71 3.74 -7.92 -4.56
CA LEU A 71 4.34 -7.68 -3.24
C LEU A 71 3.45 -8.14 -2.08
N LYS A 72 2.14 -8.24 -2.30
CA LYS A 72 1.16 -8.66 -1.29
C LYS A 72 0.45 -9.98 -1.63
N GLY A 73 0.93 -10.71 -2.64
CA GLY A 73 0.46 -12.07 -2.94
C GLY A 73 -0.96 -12.14 -3.49
N GLY A 74 -1.42 -11.10 -4.19
CA GLY A 74 -2.78 -11.00 -4.71
C GLY A 74 -3.82 -10.52 -3.70
N GLU A 75 -3.40 -10.01 -2.53
CA GLU A 75 -4.29 -9.43 -1.53
C GLU A 75 -5.06 -8.23 -2.12
N ARG A 76 -6.39 -8.29 -2.01
CA ARG A 76 -7.31 -7.23 -2.47
C ARG A 76 -8.25 -6.75 -1.38
N THR A 77 -8.23 -7.38 -0.21
CA THR A 77 -9.11 -7.06 0.92
C THR A 77 -8.38 -6.20 1.94
N TRP A 78 -8.86 -4.99 2.08
CA TRP A 78 -8.28 -3.92 2.90
C TRP A 78 -9.34 -3.37 3.85
N GLN A 79 -8.92 -2.59 4.83
CA GLN A 79 -9.84 -1.92 5.76
C GLN A 79 -9.73 -0.42 5.56
N ARG A 80 -10.86 0.29 5.50
CA ARG A 80 -10.83 1.75 5.49
C ARG A 80 -10.42 2.23 6.88
N ILE A 81 -9.67 3.33 6.97
CA ILE A 81 -9.36 3.93 8.27
C ILE A 81 -10.62 4.07 9.13
N ASP A 82 -10.50 3.86 10.43
CA ASP A 82 -11.62 3.90 11.38
C ASP A 82 -11.90 5.31 11.92
N THR A 83 -10.91 6.20 11.83
CA THR A 83 -10.93 7.52 12.43
C THR A 83 -10.72 8.60 11.37
N PRO A 84 -11.57 9.64 11.31
CA PRO A 84 -11.34 10.81 10.46
C PRO A 84 -9.98 11.46 10.74
N GLY A 85 -9.26 11.87 9.68
CA GLY A 85 -7.94 12.52 9.80
C GLY A 85 -6.76 11.56 9.91
N LEU A 86 -6.99 10.25 10.14
CA LEU A 86 -5.91 9.25 10.15
C LEU A 86 -5.22 9.15 8.78
N ASN A 87 -5.88 9.54 7.69
CA ASN A 87 -5.27 9.60 6.37
C ASN A 87 -4.08 10.59 6.32
N GLU A 88 -4.16 11.75 6.99
CA GLU A 88 -3.02 12.69 7.02
C GLU A 88 -1.83 12.10 7.80
N VAL A 89 -2.11 11.35 8.86
CA VAL A 89 -1.08 10.61 9.61
C VAL A 89 -0.43 9.59 8.69
N ASN A 90 -1.23 8.79 7.99
CA ASN A 90 -0.73 7.81 7.02
C ASN A 90 0.12 8.46 5.93
N TYR A 91 -0.34 9.55 5.32
CA TYR A 91 0.41 10.30 4.29
C TYR A 91 1.80 10.78 4.77
N LYS A 92 1.89 11.17 6.05
CA LYS A 92 3.17 11.54 6.68
C LYS A 92 4.03 10.32 6.96
N GLU A 93 3.44 9.25 7.48
CA GLU A 93 4.15 8.06 7.93
C GLU A 93 4.59 7.13 6.80
N SER A 94 3.91 7.15 5.66
CA SER A 94 4.36 6.50 4.42
C SER A 94 5.65 7.14 3.88
N GLY A 95 5.85 8.42 4.18
CA GLY A 95 6.92 9.24 3.63
C GLY A 95 6.54 9.99 2.35
N ALA A 96 5.28 9.91 1.91
CA ALA A 96 4.79 10.66 0.74
C ALA A 96 4.79 12.18 0.98
N LYS A 97 4.46 12.65 2.19
CA LYS A 97 4.52 14.09 2.59
C LYS A 97 5.91 14.71 2.44
N ALA A 98 6.96 13.91 2.47
CA ALA A 98 8.34 14.38 2.26
C ALA A 98 8.72 14.51 0.77
N VAL A 99 7.74 14.33 -0.13
CA VAL A 99 7.79 14.58 -1.58
C VAL A 99 9.03 13.96 -2.25
N PRO A 100 9.25 12.64 -2.07
CA PRO A 100 10.53 12.01 -2.38
C PRO A 100 10.89 12.00 -3.87
N PHE A 101 9.91 12.18 -4.76
CA PHE A 101 10.11 12.14 -6.21
C PHE A 101 10.21 13.52 -6.86
N ARG A 102 10.20 14.61 -6.08
CA ARG A 102 10.54 15.93 -6.62
C ARG A 102 12.00 15.96 -7.04
N LYS A 103 12.29 16.64 -8.16
CA LYS A 103 13.63 16.75 -8.73
C LYS A 103 14.71 17.15 -7.72
N ASP A 104 14.42 18.09 -6.82
CA ASP A 104 15.32 18.56 -5.77
C ASP A 104 15.48 17.57 -4.60
N GLN A 105 14.52 16.66 -4.42
CA GLN A 105 14.55 15.64 -3.36
C GLN A 105 15.17 14.33 -3.82
N VAL A 106 15.06 13.97 -5.10
CA VAL A 106 15.56 12.70 -5.64
C VAL A 106 17.00 12.38 -5.21
N PRO A 107 17.99 13.29 -5.31
CA PRO A 107 19.35 13.02 -4.85
C PRO A 107 19.48 12.81 -3.34
N LYS A 108 18.68 13.54 -2.54
CA LYS A 108 18.67 13.48 -1.07
C LYS A 108 17.96 12.24 -0.56
N ARG A 109 16.92 11.79 -1.27
CA ARG A 109 16.05 10.69 -0.87
C ARG A 109 16.42 9.36 -1.53
N HIS A 110 17.34 9.38 -2.50
CA HIS A 110 17.79 8.19 -3.21
C HIS A 110 16.64 7.44 -3.90
N THR A 111 15.80 8.20 -4.58
CA THR A 111 14.63 7.72 -5.33
C THR A 111 14.81 8.05 -6.82
N GLY A 112 13.74 8.01 -7.62
CA GLY A 112 13.80 8.47 -9.01
C GLY A 112 12.43 8.88 -9.55
N GLN A 113 12.44 9.52 -10.71
CA GLN A 113 11.26 9.80 -11.52
C GLN A 113 11.27 8.89 -12.75
N ILE A 114 10.17 8.20 -13.03
CA ILE A 114 10.00 7.46 -14.30
C ILE A 114 10.13 8.43 -15.48
N ASN A 115 9.48 9.58 -15.38
CA ASN A 115 9.53 10.64 -16.38
C ASN A 115 9.81 12.00 -15.70
N PRO A 116 11.00 12.59 -15.90
CA PRO A 116 11.38 13.86 -15.29
C PRO A 116 10.94 15.09 -16.10
N ASN A 117 10.25 14.92 -17.24
CA ASN A 117 9.84 16.02 -18.09
C ASN A 117 8.78 16.88 -17.40
N PRO A 118 9.05 18.18 -17.12
CA PRO A 118 8.14 19.03 -16.37
C PRO A 118 6.74 19.08 -16.96
N GLY A 119 5.73 19.06 -16.09
CA GLY A 119 4.33 19.17 -16.48
C GLY A 119 3.43 18.23 -15.68
N VAL A 120 2.25 18.70 -15.30
CA VAL A 120 1.35 17.97 -14.39
C VAL A 120 0.89 16.60 -14.92
N LYS A 121 0.90 16.40 -16.25
CA LYS A 121 0.50 15.15 -16.94
C LYS A 121 1.68 14.24 -17.29
N SER A 122 2.92 14.74 -17.26
CA SER A 122 4.10 14.02 -17.73
C SER A 122 5.12 13.77 -16.63
N GLU A 123 5.29 14.72 -15.72
CA GLU A 123 6.30 14.66 -14.68
C GLU A 123 5.84 13.74 -13.55
N THR A 124 6.59 12.66 -13.31
CA THR A 124 6.32 11.71 -12.23
C THR A 124 6.98 12.19 -10.93
N ASN A 125 6.50 13.31 -10.40
CA ASN A 125 7.07 13.97 -9.20
C ASN A 125 6.18 13.87 -7.95
N SER A 126 5.04 13.20 -8.05
CA SER A 126 4.18 12.87 -6.91
C SER A 126 4.51 11.47 -6.41
N ALA A 127 4.16 11.20 -5.16
CA ALA A 127 4.23 9.85 -4.61
C ALA A 127 2.84 9.22 -4.65
N GLU A 128 2.68 8.19 -5.48
CA GLU A 128 1.63 7.18 -5.26
C GLU A 128 1.99 6.38 -4.01
N GLU A 129 1.01 6.00 -3.21
CA GLU A 129 1.24 5.19 -2.02
C GLU A 129 0.24 4.05 -1.92
N PHE A 130 0.75 2.83 -1.79
CA PHE A 130 -0.08 1.65 -1.59
C PHE A 130 0.43 0.78 -0.42
N PRO A 131 -0.39 0.42 0.57
CA PRO A 131 -1.83 0.74 0.70
C PRO A 131 -2.08 2.26 0.86
N TRP A 132 -3.20 2.74 0.31
CA TRP A 132 -3.55 4.17 0.26
C TRP A 132 -3.63 4.78 1.68
N GLU A 133 -3.42 6.10 1.83
CA GLU A 133 -3.62 6.80 3.12
C GLU A 133 -4.99 6.56 3.74
N SER A 134 -6.01 6.32 2.91
CA SER A 134 -7.38 6.05 3.35
C SER A 134 -7.61 4.64 3.90
N MET A 135 -6.58 3.78 3.90
CA MET A 135 -6.63 2.42 4.44
C MET A 135 -5.95 2.32 5.82
N ALA A 136 -6.47 1.47 6.70
CA ALA A 136 -5.87 1.19 8.01
C ALA A 136 -4.48 0.56 7.89
N GLN A 137 -4.19 -0.13 6.77
CA GLN A 137 -2.88 -0.70 6.46
C GLN A 137 -1.94 0.27 5.72
N GLY A 138 -2.39 1.50 5.45
CA GLY A 138 -1.55 2.56 4.89
C GLY A 138 -0.53 3.08 5.91
N GLY A 139 0.13 4.17 5.56
CA GLY A 139 1.09 4.79 6.46
C GLY A 139 2.44 4.08 6.48
N SER A 140 2.98 3.84 7.67
CA SER A 140 4.34 3.32 7.81
C SER A 140 4.56 2.00 7.04
N GLY A 141 5.57 1.98 6.17
CA GLY A 141 5.88 0.81 5.34
C GLY A 141 5.00 0.66 4.09
N ALA A 142 4.13 1.62 3.78
CA ALA A 142 3.47 1.70 2.48
C ALA A 142 4.50 1.79 1.35
N ASN A 143 4.16 1.18 0.23
CA ASN A 143 4.96 1.21 -0.98
C ASN A 143 4.74 2.52 -1.71
N LEU A 144 5.82 3.21 -2.05
CA LEU A 144 5.80 4.48 -2.76
C LEU A 144 6.29 4.29 -4.19
N LEU A 145 5.53 4.82 -5.15
CA LEU A 145 5.88 4.82 -6.57
C LEU A 145 5.76 6.24 -7.17
N PRO A 146 6.60 6.60 -8.14
CA PRO A 146 6.60 7.94 -8.73
C PRO A 146 5.46 8.09 -9.73
N ALA A 147 4.51 8.97 -9.41
CA ALA A 147 3.32 9.19 -10.21
C ALA A 147 3.21 10.64 -10.69
N THR A 148 2.38 10.86 -11.72
CA THR A 148 2.03 12.22 -12.14
C THR A 148 0.96 12.80 -11.22
N ARG A 149 1.03 14.11 -10.96
CA ARG A 149 0.00 14.82 -10.18
C ARG A 149 -1.38 14.74 -10.83
N TYR A 150 -1.43 14.76 -12.16
CA TYR A 150 -2.69 14.63 -12.90
C TYR A 150 -3.40 13.32 -12.57
N GLN A 151 -2.70 12.18 -12.68
CA GLN A 151 -3.31 10.88 -12.39
C GLN A 151 -3.63 10.74 -10.90
N GLN A 152 -2.78 11.21 -9.99
CA GLN A 152 -3.04 11.23 -8.53
C GLN A 152 -4.36 11.97 -8.21
N ASN A 153 -4.61 13.12 -8.83
CA ASN A 153 -5.88 13.83 -8.67
C ASN A 153 -7.09 13.03 -9.20
N GLN A 154 -6.94 12.30 -10.31
CA GLN A 154 -8.02 11.45 -10.83
C GLN A 154 -8.27 10.25 -9.92
N GLN A 155 -7.21 9.59 -9.43
CA GLN A 155 -7.28 8.48 -8.48
C GLN A 155 -7.98 8.90 -7.19
N GLY A 156 -7.59 10.03 -6.58
CA GLY A 156 -8.25 10.51 -5.35
C GLY A 156 -9.76 10.71 -5.51
N ASN A 157 -10.20 11.24 -6.66
CA ASN A 157 -11.62 11.36 -7.00
C ASN A 157 -12.30 10.01 -7.21
N ALA A 158 -11.61 9.07 -7.87
CA ALA A 158 -12.11 7.71 -8.10
C ALA A 158 -12.25 6.93 -6.79
N ILE A 159 -11.28 7.03 -5.87
CA ILE A 159 -11.31 6.41 -4.53
C ILE A 159 -12.49 6.96 -3.71
N LYS A 160 -12.61 8.29 -3.61
CA LYS A 160 -13.74 8.94 -2.90
C LYS A 160 -15.10 8.49 -3.48
N THR A 161 -15.20 8.43 -4.81
CA THR A 161 -16.41 7.99 -5.49
C THR A 161 -16.70 6.51 -5.28
N GLY A 162 -15.68 5.66 -5.35
CA GLY A 162 -15.77 4.22 -5.17
C GLY A 162 -16.25 3.87 -3.76
N PHE A 163 -15.65 4.45 -2.72
CA PHE A 163 -16.12 4.26 -1.35
C PHE A 163 -17.57 4.69 -1.16
N ARG A 164 -17.97 5.85 -1.70
CA ARG A 164 -19.36 6.31 -1.62
C ARG A 164 -20.32 5.37 -2.33
N ARG A 165 -20.01 4.94 -3.56
CA ARG A 165 -20.87 4.07 -4.38
C ARG A 165 -21.02 2.67 -3.80
N SER A 166 -19.95 2.16 -3.19
CA SER A 166 -19.93 0.86 -2.53
C SER A 166 -20.32 0.92 -1.06
N GLU A 167 -20.73 2.10 -0.58
CA GLU A 167 -21.17 2.35 0.80
C GLU A 167 -20.16 1.86 1.84
N VAL A 168 -18.87 1.96 1.56
CA VAL A 168 -17.80 1.55 2.49
C VAL A 168 -17.57 2.68 3.49
N ASN A 169 -17.98 2.49 4.73
CA ASN A 169 -17.79 3.42 5.83
C ASN A 169 -16.40 3.29 6.46
N LEU A 170 -16.06 4.21 7.35
CA LEU A 170 -14.84 4.13 8.14
C LEU A 170 -14.82 2.84 8.98
N GLY A 171 -13.66 2.21 9.09
CA GLY A 171 -13.46 0.96 9.83
C GLY A 171 -13.97 -0.30 9.13
N GLU A 172 -14.65 -0.19 7.99
CA GLU A 172 -15.15 -1.35 7.26
C GLU A 172 -14.09 -1.96 6.34
N TRP A 173 -14.14 -3.29 6.23
CA TRP A 173 -13.39 -4.10 5.29
C TRP A 173 -14.04 -4.07 3.91
N PHE A 174 -13.21 -3.90 2.89
CA PHE A 174 -13.62 -3.88 1.50
C PHE A 174 -12.64 -4.63 0.61
N ARG A 175 -13.13 -5.16 -0.49
CA ARG A 175 -12.35 -5.82 -1.54
C ARG A 175 -12.26 -4.89 -2.74
N ILE A 176 -11.03 -4.52 -3.11
CA ILE A 176 -10.75 -3.70 -4.29
C ILE A 176 -11.04 -4.48 -5.57
N THR A 177 -11.78 -3.85 -6.46
CA THR A 177 -11.97 -4.26 -7.85
C THR A 177 -11.78 -3.04 -8.73
N PHE A 178 -10.98 -3.17 -9.78
CA PHE A 178 -10.77 -2.07 -10.73
C PHE A 178 -11.58 -2.31 -12.01
N THR A 179 -12.13 -1.25 -12.58
CA THR A 179 -12.87 -1.29 -13.85
C THR A 179 -12.34 -0.25 -14.81
N GLY A 180 -12.67 -0.39 -16.10
CA GLY A 180 -12.20 0.49 -17.16
C GLY A 180 -11.19 -0.23 -18.06
N ASP A 181 -10.34 0.55 -18.73
CA ASP A 181 -9.25 0.01 -19.55
C ASP A 181 -8.06 -0.38 -18.66
N LEU A 182 -8.08 -1.61 -18.16
CA LEU A 182 -7.04 -2.16 -17.29
C LEU A 182 -5.78 -2.52 -18.07
N GLY A 183 -4.60 -2.21 -17.52
CA GLY A 183 -3.35 -2.73 -18.07
C GLY A 183 -3.09 -4.19 -17.69
N PRO A 184 -1.99 -4.78 -18.17
CA PRO A 184 -1.74 -6.21 -18.03
C PRO A 184 -1.60 -6.70 -16.59
N ILE A 185 -1.00 -5.89 -15.70
CA ILE A 185 -0.82 -6.28 -14.29
C ILE A 185 -2.16 -6.24 -13.56
N CYS A 186 -2.99 -5.23 -13.78
CA CYS A 186 -4.34 -5.21 -13.21
C CYS A 186 -5.22 -6.33 -13.75
N GLN A 187 -5.12 -6.64 -15.04
CA GLN A 187 -5.81 -7.80 -15.62
C GLN A 187 -5.35 -9.10 -14.95
N ALA A 188 -4.04 -9.27 -14.74
CA ALA A 188 -3.48 -10.45 -14.07
C ALA A 188 -3.97 -10.57 -12.61
N LEU A 189 -4.03 -9.46 -11.87
CA LEU A 189 -4.56 -9.42 -10.50
C LEU A 189 -6.03 -9.84 -10.41
N GLN A 190 -6.84 -9.50 -11.42
CA GLN A 190 -8.28 -9.77 -11.41
C GLN A 190 -8.68 -11.15 -11.95
N ARG A 191 -7.73 -11.97 -12.38
CA ARG A 191 -8.00 -13.38 -12.71
C ARG A 191 -8.31 -14.18 -11.44
N ASP A 192 -8.95 -15.33 -11.64
CA ASP A 192 -9.24 -16.30 -10.59
C ASP A 192 -8.66 -17.68 -10.97
N PRO A 193 -7.54 -18.11 -10.35
CA PRO A 193 -6.70 -17.35 -9.42
C PRO A 193 -5.91 -16.22 -10.11
N PRO A 194 -5.38 -15.23 -9.36
CA PRO A 194 -4.50 -14.20 -9.91
C PRO A 194 -3.28 -14.79 -10.64
N ASP A 195 -2.91 -14.22 -11.78
CA ASP A 195 -1.74 -14.67 -12.55
C ASP A 195 -0.45 -14.01 -12.04
N THR A 196 0.24 -14.69 -11.13
CA THR A 196 1.50 -14.19 -10.56
C THR A 196 2.71 -14.38 -11.48
N SER A 197 2.56 -14.97 -12.67
CA SER A 197 3.70 -15.22 -13.56
C SER A 197 4.34 -13.92 -14.07
N ILE A 198 3.52 -12.86 -14.25
CA ILE A 198 3.95 -11.52 -14.65
C ILE A 198 4.91 -10.87 -13.64
N CYS A 199 4.84 -11.25 -12.36
CA CYS A 199 5.68 -10.68 -11.30
C CYS A 199 7.17 -11.01 -11.44
N LYS A 200 7.55 -12.01 -12.26
CA LYS A 200 8.95 -12.33 -12.53
C LYS A 200 9.66 -11.22 -13.30
N ASN A 201 8.94 -10.57 -14.22
CA ASN A 201 9.46 -9.46 -15.03
C ASN A 201 8.31 -8.48 -15.34
N PRO A 202 7.91 -7.64 -14.37
CA PRO A 202 6.77 -6.73 -14.50
C PRO A 202 7.16 -5.50 -15.32
N GLU A 203 7.40 -5.72 -16.61
CA GLU A 203 7.78 -4.68 -17.57
C GLU A 203 6.54 -4.10 -18.24
N GLU A 204 6.31 -2.79 -18.08
CA GLU A 204 5.14 -2.08 -18.58
C GLU A 204 5.52 -0.73 -19.19
N SER A 205 4.61 -0.17 -20.00
CA SER A 205 4.73 1.20 -20.51
C SER A 205 3.88 2.14 -19.67
N LEU A 206 4.48 2.73 -18.64
CA LEU A 206 3.81 3.65 -17.72
C LEU A 206 4.35 5.08 -17.90
N PHE A 207 3.47 6.08 -17.85
CA PHE A 207 3.84 7.50 -17.94
C PHE A 207 4.70 7.85 -19.18
N GLY A 208 4.46 7.13 -20.28
CA GLY A 208 5.20 7.28 -21.55
C GLY A 208 6.61 6.67 -21.57
N LYS A 209 6.94 5.80 -20.61
CA LYS A 209 8.24 5.12 -20.51
C LYS A 209 8.06 3.63 -20.30
N LYS A 210 8.88 2.83 -20.99
CA LYS A 210 8.96 1.40 -20.74
C LYS A 210 9.88 1.15 -19.55
N ILE A 211 9.34 0.53 -18.49
CA ILE A 211 10.05 0.32 -17.23
C ILE A 211 9.77 -1.08 -16.67
N ASN A 212 10.65 -1.56 -15.79
CA ASN A 212 10.36 -2.70 -14.93
C ASN A 212 10.02 -2.18 -13.52
N LEU A 213 8.79 -2.42 -13.06
CA LEU A 213 8.28 -1.89 -11.78
C LEU A 213 9.07 -2.34 -10.55
N ASN A 214 9.79 -3.46 -10.60
CA ASN A 214 10.67 -3.89 -9.50
C ASN A 214 11.73 -2.83 -9.15
N ASN A 215 12.09 -1.95 -10.10
CA ASN A 215 13.08 -0.90 -9.91
C ASN A 215 12.48 0.44 -9.43
N TRP A 216 11.16 0.57 -9.38
CA TRP A 216 10.44 1.83 -9.18
C TRP A 216 9.50 1.84 -7.97
N VAL A 217 9.72 0.92 -7.03
CA VAL A 217 8.95 0.83 -5.79
C VAL A 217 9.86 0.98 -4.57
N TRP A 218 9.50 1.90 -3.67
CA TRP A 218 10.23 2.17 -2.44
C TRP A 218 9.35 2.00 -1.20
N TYR A 219 9.95 1.96 -0.02
CA TYR A 219 9.29 2.25 1.25
C TYR A 219 10.20 3.14 2.09
N MET A 220 9.62 3.96 2.96
CA MET A 220 10.37 4.84 3.85
C MET A 220 10.63 4.15 5.20
N ALA A 221 11.83 4.32 5.73
CA ALA A 221 12.17 4.03 7.12
C ALA A 221 12.89 5.21 7.77
N LYS A 222 12.66 5.38 9.08
CA LYS A 222 13.37 6.36 9.90
C LYS A 222 14.65 5.73 10.45
N VAL A 223 15.81 6.25 10.07
CA VAL A 223 17.12 5.78 10.54
C VAL A 223 17.88 6.96 11.14
N GLY A 224 18.14 6.92 12.45
CA GLY A 224 18.85 8.00 13.15
C GLY A 224 18.20 9.38 12.99
N GLY A 225 16.86 9.44 12.96
CA GLY A 225 16.10 10.67 12.75
C GLY A 225 15.97 11.13 11.29
N SER A 226 16.68 10.49 10.35
CA SER A 226 16.59 10.78 8.92
C SER A 226 15.58 9.87 8.22
N LEU A 227 14.89 10.40 7.21
CA LEU A 227 14.02 9.60 6.33
C LEU A 227 14.88 8.99 5.22
N VAL A 228 14.89 7.67 5.15
CA VAL A 228 15.63 6.89 4.15
C VAL A 228 14.65 6.05 3.35
N TYR A 229 14.82 5.99 2.02
CA TYR A 229 13.93 5.25 1.13
C TYR A 229 14.67 4.05 0.56
N TYR A 230 14.09 2.87 0.78
CA TYR A 230 14.66 1.58 0.37
C TYR A 230 13.83 0.99 -0.76
N HIS A 231 14.47 0.37 -1.75
CA HIS A 231 13.73 -0.39 -2.75
C HIS A 231 12.94 -1.53 -2.09
N ALA A 232 11.68 -1.68 -2.47
CA ALA A 232 10.81 -2.73 -1.95
C ALA A 232 10.92 -4.06 -2.72
N ALA A 233 11.47 -4.03 -3.93
CA ALA A 233 11.49 -5.16 -4.85
C ALA A 233 12.76 -5.23 -5.72
N GLY A 234 12.84 -6.27 -6.55
CA GLY A 234 13.94 -6.53 -7.47
C GLY A 234 15.29 -6.80 -6.80
N ASP A 235 16.36 -6.77 -7.60
CA ASP A 235 17.74 -7.01 -7.16
C ASP A 235 18.28 -5.94 -6.19
N SER A 236 17.59 -4.80 -6.15
CA SER A 236 17.89 -3.69 -5.25
C SER A 236 17.10 -3.75 -3.95
N LYS A 237 16.22 -4.73 -3.74
CA LYS A 237 15.38 -4.85 -2.54
C LYS A 237 16.22 -4.71 -1.26
N GLY A 238 15.75 -3.84 -0.35
CA GLY A 238 16.41 -3.56 0.92
C GLY A 238 17.63 -2.66 0.82
N LYS A 239 17.99 -2.17 -0.37
CA LYS A 239 19.05 -1.19 -0.58
C LYS A 239 18.44 0.21 -0.70
N VAL A 240 19.13 1.21 -0.16
CA VAL A 240 18.87 2.62 -0.47
C VAL A 240 19.13 2.81 -1.96
N GLY A 241 18.27 3.55 -2.66
CA GLY A 241 18.39 3.67 -4.11
C GLY A 241 19.78 4.14 -4.53
N LYS A 242 20.30 3.53 -5.60
CA LYS A 242 21.63 3.90 -6.10
C LYS A 242 21.61 5.37 -6.51
N ARG A 243 22.68 6.08 -6.20
CA ARG A 243 23.00 7.43 -6.69
C ARG A 243 23.20 7.35 -8.21
N THR A 244 22.13 7.21 -8.99
CA THR A 244 22.23 7.04 -10.44
C THR A 244 22.35 8.39 -11.12
N ILE A 245 23.60 8.65 -11.51
CA ILE A 245 24.14 9.59 -12.51
C ILE A 245 24.67 10.92 -11.92
N PRO A 246 25.98 11.22 -12.07
CA PRO A 246 26.51 12.55 -11.83
C PRO A 246 25.82 13.52 -12.78
N ILE A 247 25.37 14.66 -12.26
CA ILE A 247 24.93 15.78 -13.08
C ILE A 247 26.06 16.01 -14.10
N GLU A 248 25.82 15.74 -15.38
CA GLU A 248 26.66 16.30 -16.43
C GLU A 248 26.51 17.81 -16.28
N THR A 249 27.48 18.43 -15.62
CA THR A 249 27.73 19.85 -15.75
C THR A 249 27.83 20.11 -17.25
N PRO A 250 26.99 20.98 -17.83
CA PRO A 250 27.20 21.43 -19.18
C PRO A 250 28.64 21.96 -19.23
N THR A 251 29.47 21.35 -20.05
CA THR A 251 30.73 21.96 -20.47
C THR A 251 30.37 23.26 -21.16
N LEU A 252 30.39 24.35 -20.40
CA LEU A 252 30.49 25.68 -20.96
C LEU A 252 31.80 25.69 -21.76
N HIS A 253 31.68 25.69 -23.08
CA HIS A 253 32.71 26.19 -23.96
C HIS A 253 32.97 27.65 -23.56
N SER A 254 33.87 27.87 -22.62
CA SER A 254 34.50 29.19 -22.45
C SER A 254 35.66 29.25 -23.44
N GLU A 255 35.39 29.92 -24.56
CA GLU A 255 36.45 30.48 -25.37
C GLU A 255 37.36 31.36 -24.49
N GLY A 256 38.65 31.04 -24.53
CA GLY A 256 39.79 31.91 -24.28
C GLY A 256 39.74 32.88 -23.10
N TYR A 257 40.32 32.49 -21.97
CA TYR A 257 41.16 33.39 -21.17
C TYR A 257 42.38 32.62 -20.65
N LYS A 258 43.58 33.10 -21.04
CA LYS A 258 44.89 32.65 -20.57
C LYS A 258 45.25 33.32 -19.23
N PHE A 259 46.25 32.73 -18.56
CA PHE A 259 47.08 33.20 -17.43
C PHE A 259 46.53 32.82 -16.04
N VAL A 260 47.28 32.26 -15.07
CA VAL A 260 48.72 32.03 -14.86
C VAL A 260 48.92 30.69 -14.12
N GLU A 261 50.02 30.01 -14.45
CA GLU A 261 50.58 28.84 -13.79
C GLU A 261 51.31 29.24 -12.49
N GLU A 262 50.91 28.72 -11.32
CA GLU A 262 51.84 28.66 -10.19
C GLU A 262 51.53 27.49 -9.21
N ARG A 263 52.54 26.61 -9.13
CA ARG A 263 53.01 25.75 -8.03
C ARG A 263 52.07 24.73 -7.35
N SER A 264 52.49 23.48 -7.57
CA SER A 264 52.36 22.30 -6.73
C SER A 264 52.76 22.49 -5.27
N GLU A 265 51.93 22.03 -4.33
CA GLU A 265 52.40 21.38 -3.10
C GLU A 265 51.49 20.20 -2.74
N VAL A 266 52.14 19.07 -2.45
CA VAL A 266 51.57 17.81 -1.99
C VAL A 266 51.71 17.79 -0.47
N VAL A 267 50.62 17.74 0.33
CA VAL A 267 50.67 17.09 1.66
C VAL A 267 49.33 16.44 2.06
N LYS A 268 49.52 15.17 2.43
CA LYS A 268 48.75 14.10 3.09
C LYS A 268 47.71 14.44 4.17
N ASN A 269 46.72 13.51 4.24
CA ASN A 269 45.89 13.06 5.36
C ASN A 269 46.27 13.48 6.80
N GLY A 270 45.23 13.78 7.58
CA GLY A 270 45.19 13.53 9.03
C GLY A 270 44.60 14.70 9.82
N ASP A 271 43.47 14.42 10.50
CA ASP A 271 42.84 15.11 11.63
C ASP A 271 43.19 16.58 11.93
N LEU A 272 42.13 17.39 12.04
CA LEU A 272 41.71 18.09 13.28
C LEU A 272 40.66 19.18 12.91
N THR A 273 39.51 19.15 13.58
CA THR A 273 38.60 20.30 13.79
C THR A 273 39.38 21.47 14.42
N PRO A 274 39.01 22.77 14.26
CA PRO A 274 37.84 23.30 15.00
C PRO A 274 37.16 24.63 14.53
N ILE A 275 36.00 24.92 15.16
CA ILE A 275 35.52 26.25 15.67
C ILE A 275 34.74 27.25 14.76
N ILE A 276 33.48 27.50 15.19
CA ILE A 276 32.65 28.76 15.19
C ILE A 276 32.13 29.26 13.81
N SER A 277 30.85 29.60 13.59
CA SER A 277 29.97 30.49 14.37
C SER A 277 28.51 30.04 14.46
N VAL A 278 27.94 30.28 15.63
CA VAL A 278 26.50 30.41 15.88
C VAL A 278 26.20 31.89 15.70
N ASP A 279 25.40 32.25 14.69
CA ASP A 279 24.67 33.51 14.70
C ASP A 279 23.21 33.18 14.99
N GLU A 280 22.82 33.53 16.21
CA GLU A 280 21.44 33.82 16.59
C GLU A 280 20.99 35.08 15.85
N ASP A 281 19.74 35.05 15.38
CA ASP A 281 18.81 36.17 15.19
C ASP A 281 18.06 36.04 13.86
N PHE A 282 16.82 35.53 13.93
CA PHE A 282 15.71 36.18 13.24
C PHE A 282 14.41 35.87 13.99
N GLU A 283 14.05 36.84 14.83
CA GLU A 283 12.74 36.98 15.46
C GLU A 283 11.61 37.10 14.43
N ASN A 284 10.43 36.63 14.86
CA ASN A 284 9.11 37.17 14.54
C ASN A 284 8.74 37.34 13.05
N GLY A 285 8.11 36.30 12.48
CA GLY A 285 7.21 36.44 11.33
C GLY A 285 5.80 36.05 11.75
N GLU A 286 4.93 37.05 11.93
CA GLU A 286 3.48 36.89 12.06
C GLU A 286 2.91 36.04 10.90
N LEU A 287 2.06 35.07 11.23
CA LEU A 287 1.19 34.41 10.26
C LEU A 287 0.16 35.44 9.78
N THR A 288 0.29 35.91 8.55
CA THR A 288 -0.71 36.77 7.91
C THR A 288 -1.92 35.94 7.47
N GLU A 289 -3.12 36.52 7.50
CA GLU A 289 -4.41 35.91 7.10
C GLU A 289 -4.48 35.43 5.62
N ALA A 290 -3.39 35.47 4.86
CA ALA A 290 -3.31 34.96 3.49
C ALA A 290 -3.04 33.44 3.40
N ASP A 291 -2.75 32.75 4.51
CA ASP A 291 -2.46 31.31 4.53
C ASP A 291 -3.70 30.43 4.89
N LEU A 292 -4.90 31.01 4.96
CA LEU A 292 -6.14 30.35 5.42
C LEU A 292 -7.29 30.26 4.41
N GLU A 293 -7.01 30.34 3.11
CA GLU A 293 -8.01 29.97 2.10
C GLU A 293 -7.48 28.88 1.17
N ILE A 294 -7.75 27.63 1.52
CA ILE A 294 -8.28 26.58 0.63
C ILE A 294 -8.66 25.42 1.56
N ILE A 295 -9.97 25.26 1.77
CA ILE A 295 -10.74 24.01 1.93
C ILE A 295 -12.05 24.39 2.66
N LYS A 296 -13.10 24.63 1.88
CA LYS A 296 -14.50 24.46 2.26
C LYS A 296 -15.26 24.00 0.99
N PRO A 297 -16.39 23.28 1.17
CA PRO A 297 -16.59 21.84 0.98
C PRO A 297 -16.59 21.30 -0.46
#